data_AF-A0A2B7XKH0-F1
#
_entry.id   AF-A0A2B7XKH0-F1
#
_cell.length_a   1.000
_cell.length_b   1.000
_cell.length_c   1.000
_cell.angle_alpha   90.00
_cell.angle_beta   90.00
_cell.angle_gamma   90.00
#
_symmetry.space_group_name_H-M   'P 1'
#
loop_
_entity.id
_entity.type
_entity.pdbx_description
1 polymer ?
#
loop_
_entity_poly.entity_id
_entity_poly.type
_entity_poly.pdbx_seq_one_letter_code
_entity_poly.pdbx_strand_id
1 'polypeptide(L)'
;MAKIVAFLGPPPAEFVGRSGFSKNCFDETGKWAPNEPVGIPGGCTLEDAEVYLTEKERELFLQFIRSMLKWLPEERKTAAESLQDPWLSN
;
A
#
# COMPACT_ATOMS: atom_id res chain seq x y z
N MET A 1 -8.17 -6.55 -4.00
CA MET A 1 -7.73 -5.99 -2.70
C MET A 1 -6.69 -6.81 -1.95
N ALA A 2 -6.67 -8.14 -2.03
CA ALA A 2 -5.74 -8.99 -1.27
C ALA A 2 -4.26 -8.59 -1.38
N LYS A 3 -3.75 -8.29 -2.59
CA LYS A 3 -2.35 -7.84 -2.79
C LYS A 3 -2.06 -6.46 -2.19
N ILE A 4 -3.03 -5.54 -2.20
CA ILE A 4 -2.87 -4.22 -1.58
C ILE A 4 -2.74 -4.39 -0.06
N VAL A 5 -3.53 -5.28 0.54
CA VAL A 5 -3.41 -5.64 1.96
C VAL A 5 -2.07 -6.32 2.26
N ALA A 6 -1.56 -7.16 1.36
CA ALA A 6 -0.23 -7.75 1.51
C ALA A 6 0.87 -6.67 1.54
N PHE A 7 0.80 -5.66 0.65
CA PHE A 7 1.79 -4.60 0.56
C PHE A 7 1.67 -3.53 1.66
N LEU A 8 0.45 -3.14 2.05
CA LEU A 8 0.20 -2.00 2.94
C LEU A 8 -0.25 -2.40 4.35
N GLY A 9 -0.48 -3.69 4.59
CA GLY A 9 -1.15 -4.15 5.80
C GLY A 9 -2.66 -3.84 5.78
N PRO A 10 -3.36 -4.09 6.90
CA PRO A 10 -4.80 -3.84 7.00
C PRO A 10 -5.13 -2.35 6.84
N PRO A 11 -6.27 -2.01 6.21
CA PRO A 11 -6.71 -0.62 6.10
C PRO A 11 -7.15 -0.05 7.46
N PRO A 12 -7.06 1.27 7.66
CA PRO A 12 -7.70 1.93 8.78
C PRO A 12 -9.23 1.87 8.67
N ALA A 13 -9.93 1.89 9.80
CA ALA A 13 -11.40 1.83 9.84
C ALA A 13 -12.07 2.96 9.03
N GLU A 14 -11.44 4.15 9.03
CA GLU A 14 -11.90 5.28 8.23
C GLU A 14 -11.96 4.95 6.73
N PHE A 15 -10.96 4.25 6.20
CA PHE A 15 -10.97 3.82 4.80
C PHE A 15 -12.15 2.89 4.50
N VAL A 16 -12.42 1.95 5.42
CA VAL A 16 -13.54 1.00 5.26
C VAL A 16 -14.88 1.70 5.31
N GLY A 17 -15.04 2.71 6.16
CA GLY A 17 -16.28 3.49 6.28
C GLY A 17 -16.58 4.39 5.07
N ARG A 18 -15.58 4.78 4.27
CA ARG A 18 -15.74 5.72 3.13
C ARG A 18 -16.45 5.11 1.91
N SER A 19 -16.52 3.78 1.78
CA SER A 19 -17.09 3.12 0.59
C SER A 19 -18.00 1.96 0.96
N GLY A 20 -19.06 1.74 0.17
CA GLY A 20 -19.84 0.49 0.27
C GLY A 20 -19.06 -0.73 -0.25
N PHE A 21 -18.08 -0.51 -1.14
CA PHE A 21 -17.34 -1.59 -1.80
C PHE A 21 -16.28 -2.24 -0.91
N SER A 22 -15.70 -1.49 0.05
CA SER A 22 -14.77 -2.03 1.04
C SER A 22 -15.40 -3.15 1.88
N LYS A 23 -16.71 -3.10 2.11
CA LYS A 23 -17.46 -4.15 2.83
C LYS A 23 -17.44 -5.52 2.14
N ASN A 24 -17.10 -5.58 0.84
CA ASN A 24 -16.93 -6.85 0.13
C ASN A 24 -15.59 -7.53 0.44
N CYS A 25 -14.66 -6.83 1.09
CA CYS A 25 -13.29 -7.27 1.35
C CYS A 25 -12.92 -7.20 2.83
N PHE A 26 -13.60 -6.37 3.62
CA PHE A 26 -13.28 -6.07 5.00
C PHE A 26 -14.53 -6.10 5.87
N ASP A 27 -14.37 -6.55 7.12
CA ASP A 27 -15.40 -6.38 8.14
C ASP A 27 -15.44 -4.93 8.67
N GLU A 28 -16.39 -4.66 9.56
CA GLU A 28 -16.59 -3.33 10.15
C GLU A 28 -15.38 -2.83 10.98
N THR A 29 -14.47 -3.74 11.37
CA THR A 29 -13.24 -3.44 12.12
C THR A 29 -12.03 -3.21 11.22
N GLY A 30 -12.16 -3.44 9.90
CA GLY A 30 -11.06 -3.35 8.93
C GLY A 30 -10.25 -4.62 8.76
N LYS A 31 -10.70 -5.74 9.33
CA LYS A 31 -10.05 -7.04 9.14
C LYS A 31 -10.45 -7.63 7.79
N TRP A 32 -9.50 -8.32 7.15
CA TRP A 32 -9.74 -9.04 5.90
C TRP A 32 -10.84 -10.09 6.05
N ALA A 33 -11.96 -9.86 5.37
CA ALA A 33 -13.15 -10.70 5.38
C ALA A 33 -13.85 -10.63 4.00
N PRO A 34 -13.24 -11.20 2.95
CA PRO A 34 -13.80 -11.16 1.61
C PRO A 34 -15.03 -12.08 1.49
N ASN A 35 -15.98 -11.68 0.63
CA ASN A 35 -17.16 -12.48 0.33
C ASN A 35 -16.82 -13.79 -0.40
N GLU A 36 -15.69 -13.83 -1.11
CA GLU A 36 -15.15 -15.02 -1.77
C GLU A 36 -13.97 -15.59 -0.96
N PRO A 37 -13.68 -16.91 -1.03
CA PRO A 37 -12.61 -17.55 -0.26
C PRO A 37 -11.22 -17.21 -0.83
N VAL A 38 -10.84 -15.94 -0.76
CA VAL A 38 -9.57 -15.40 -1.24
C VAL A 38 -8.69 -15.06 -0.03
N GLY A 39 -7.55 -15.74 0.08
CA GLY A 39 -6.54 -15.43 1.08
C GLY A 39 -5.71 -14.19 0.71
N ILE A 40 -5.09 -13.57 1.72
CA ILE A 40 -3.99 -12.64 1.48
C ILE A 40 -2.79 -13.47 1.03
N PRO A 41 -2.20 -13.21 -0.15
CA PRO A 41 -1.03 -13.95 -0.60
C PRO A 41 0.15 -13.70 0.34
N GLY A 42 0.80 -14.77 0.79
CA GLY A 42 2.05 -14.69 1.54
C GLY A 42 3.22 -14.29 0.66
N GLY A 43 4.29 -13.74 1.25
CA GLY A 43 5.53 -13.39 0.54
C GLY A 43 5.34 -12.32 -0.55
N CYS A 44 4.38 -11.41 -0.36
CA CYS A 44 4.13 -10.29 -1.25
C CYS A 44 4.44 -8.99 -0.50
N THR A 45 5.72 -8.71 -0.26
CA THR A 45 6.18 -7.42 0.27
C THR A 45 6.61 -6.50 -0.88
N LEU A 46 6.76 -5.20 -0.59
CA LEU A 46 7.32 -4.27 -1.59
C LEU A 46 8.79 -4.63 -1.89
N GLU A 47 9.50 -5.15 -0.90
CA GLU A 47 10.86 -5.67 -1.02
C GLU A 47 10.94 -6.87 -1.98
N ASP A 48 10.00 -7.80 -1.89
CA ASP A 48 9.96 -8.97 -2.78
C ASP A 48 9.59 -8.57 -4.22
N ALA A 49 8.85 -7.47 -4.38
CA ALA A 49 8.42 -6.97 -5.69
C ALA A 49 9.53 -6.21 -6.43
N GLU A 50 10.47 -5.59 -5.71
CA GLU A 50 11.58 -4.85 -6.31
C GLU A 50 12.87 -5.69 -6.35
N VAL A 51 13.16 -6.24 -7.53
CA VAL A 51 14.26 -7.17 -7.76
C VAL A 51 15.37 -6.63 -8.67
N TYR A 52 15.21 -5.41 -9.20
CA TYR A 52 16.11 -4.87 -10.23
C TYR A 52 17.06 -3.81 -9.68
N LEU A 53 16.64 -3.05 -8.67
CA LEU A 53 17.45 -2.00 -8.09
C LEU A 53 18.59 -2.52 -7.20
N THR A 54 19.70 -1.79 -7.17
CA THR A 54 20.78 -2.06 -6.21
C THR A 54 20.33 -1.76 -4.79
N GLU A 55 21.01 -2.31 -3.77
CA GLU A 55 20.56 -2.21 -2.37
C GLU A 55 20.28 -0.76 -1.93
N LYS A 56 21.18 0.18 -2.23
CA LYS A 56 21.02 1.61 -1.88
C LYS A 56 19.88 2.29 -2.64
N GLU A 57 19.76 2.01 -3.94
CA GLU A 57 18.69 2.56 -4.77
C GLU A 57 17.33 2.00 -4.36
N ARG A 58 17.28 0.70 -4.05
CA ARG A 58 16.09 0.01 -3.57
C ARG A 58 15.57 0.63 -2.29
N GLU A 59 16.43 0.96 -1.34
CA GLU A 59 16.01 1.61 -0.09
C GLU A 59 15.31 2.95 -0.34
N LEU A 60 15.89 3.81 -1.18
CA LEU A 60 15.31 5.11 -1.54
C LEU A 60 13.98 4.94 -2.29
N PHE A 61 13.95 4.02 -3.26
CA PHE A 61 12.73 3.71 -4.02
C PHE A 61 11.60 3.20 -3.12
N LEU A 62 11.89 2.27 -2.21
CA LEU A 62 10.89 1.73 -1.29
C LEU A 62 10.35 2.80 -0.33
N GLN A 63 11.20 3.71 0.15
CA GLN A 63 10.76 4.86 0.94
C GLN A 63 9.84 5.78 0.13
N PHE A 64 10.20 6.07 -1.11
CA PHE A 64 9.40 6.88 -2.02
C PHE A 64 8.03 6.24 -2.29
N ILE A 65 7.98 4.97 -2.69
CA ILE A 65 6.74 4.25 -2.98
C ILE A 65 5.83 4.15 -1.75
N ARG A 66 6.39 3.94 -0.54
CA ARG A 66 5.61 3.95 0.72
C ARG A 66 4.99 5.30 1.05
N SER A 67 5.55 6.39 0.54
CA SER A 67 4.97 7.73 0.69
C SER A 67 3.79 7.97 -0.27
N MET A 68 3.73 7.22 -1.37
CA MET A 68 2.65 7.29 -2.38
C MET A 68 1.53 6.28 -2.10
N LEU A 69 1.89 5.05 -1.73
CA LEU A 69 0.94 3.98 -1.49
C LEU A 69 0.40 4.06 -0.05
N LYS A 70 -0.66 4.83 0.12
CA LYS A 70 -1.41 4.94 1.38
C LYS A 70 -2.88 4.60 1.17
N TRP A 71 -3.48 3.99 2.21
CA TRP A 71 -4.90 3.72 2.28
C TRP A 71 -5.70 5.02 2.19
N LEU A 72 -5.38 5.99 3.04
CA LEU A 72 -6.01 7.30 3.04
C LEU A 72 -5.31 8.20 2.01
N PRO A 73 -6.06 8.82 1.08
CA PRO A 73 -5.46 9.73 0.10
C PRO A 73 -4.81 10.95 0.76
N GLU A 74 -5.26 11.37 1.94
CA GLU A 74 -4.72 12.52 2.68
C GLU A 74 -3.33 12.26 3.27
N GLU A 75 -2.93 11.00 3.45
CA GLU A 75 -1.60 10.62 3.92
C GLU A 75 -0.57 10.54 2.77
N ARG A 76 -1.02 10.63 1.52
CA ARG A 76 -0.14 10.55 0.35
C ARG A 76 0.56 11.88 0.16
N LYS A 77 1.85 11.81 -0.19
CA LYS A 77 2.54 12.99 -0.74
C LYS A 77 1.79 13.49 -1.98
N THR A 78 1.66 14.80 -2.10
CA THR A 78 1.17 15.42 -3.33
C THR A 78 2.17 15.20 -4.47
N ALA A 79 1.71 15.31 -5.72
CA ALA A 79 2.62 15.21 -6.86
C ALA A 79 3.79 16.21 -6.78
N ALA A 80 3.54 17.42 -6.27
CA ALA A 80 4.57 18.44 -6.10
C ALA A 80 5.63 18.04 -5.04
N GLU A 81 5.21 17.48 -3.91
CA GLU A 81 6.14 16.98 -2.87
C GLU A 81 6.87 15.72 -3.32
N SER A 82 6.20 14.86 -4.09
CA SER A 82 6.81 13.66 -4.67
C SER A 82 7.93 14.00 -5.64
N LEU A 83 7.80 15.08 -6.43
CA LEU A 83 8.84 15.53 -7.35
C LEU A 83 10.15 15.95 -6.66
N GLN A 84 10.09 16.26 -5.36
CA GLN A 84 11.24 16.67 -4.55
C GLN A 84 11.90 15.49 -3.83
N ASP A 85 11.42 14.26 -4.04
CA ASP A 85 11.95 13.10 -3.34
C ASP A 85 13.38 12.78 -3.77
N PRO A 86 14.30 12.45 -2.84
CA PRO A 86 15.68 12.10 -3.17
C PRO A 86 15.80 10.97 -4.19
N TRP A 87 14.83 10.04 -4.23
CA TRP A 87 14.82 8.98 -5.23
C TRP A 87 14.78 9.49 -6.68
N LEU A 88 14.04 10.57 -6.94
CA LEU A 88 13.90 11.14 -8.29
C LEU A 88 15.05 12.08 -8.69
N SER A 89 15.93 12.41 -7.74
CA SER A 89 17.05 13.34 -7.92
C SER A 89 18.39 12.62 -8.08
N ASN A 90 18.37 11.29 -8.23
CA ASN A 90 19.56 10.43 -8.34
C ASN A 90 19.86 10.02 -9.79
#